data_AF-A0A4Y3VRE5-F1
#
_entry.id   AF-A0A4Y3VRE5-F1
#
_cell.length_a   1.000
_cell.length_b   1.000
_cell.length_c   1.000
_cell.angle_alpha   90.00
_cell.angle_beta   90.00
_cell.angle_gamma   90.00
#
_symmetry.space_group_name_H-M   'P 1'
#
loop_
_entity.id
_entity.type
_entity.pdbx_description
1 polymer ?
#
loop_
_entity_poly.entity_id
_entity_poly.type
_entity_poly.pdbx_seq_one_letter_code
_entity_poly.pdbx_strand_id
1 'polypeptide(L)'
;MRRPLDLRHIISPSLRDLIELANTHDFDRVTEQVRNLHGCTSPVNLHGWTVSTDPTTKEVVRSYRSEDEPSGRLLTTCGNRRASRCPACSRVYAADTYHLIKAGLSGGKNVAETVRAHPRAFVTLTAPSFGPVHNRPTTDAGKPRPCACGQTHAEDAPNRPNPSRPCPSSSTYGR
;
A
#
# COMPACT_ATOMS: atom_id res chain seq x y z
N MET A 1 12.24 -6.13 35.61
CA MET A 1 11.86 -7.40 34.96
C MET A 1 10.53 -7.86 35.53
N ARG A 2 9.44 -7.76 34.75
CA ARG A 2 8.17 -8.39 35.14
C ARG A 2 8.26 -9.89 34.86
N ARG A 3 7.71 -10.67 35.79
CA ARG A 3 7.69 -12.15 35.77
C ARG A 3 6.84 -12.61 34.58
N PRO A 4 7.24 -13.67 33.84
CA PRO A 4 6.40 -14.21 32.77
C PRO A 4 5.03 -14.59 33.35
N LEU A 5 3.96 -14.12 32.69
CA LEU A 5 2.60 -14.41 33.11
C LEU A 5 2.27 -15.86 32.74
N ASP A 6 1.84 -16.67 33.71
CA ASP A 6 1.35 -18.02 33.41
C ASP A 6 -0.10 -17.94 32.92
N LEU A 7 -0.27 -17.80 31.60
CA LEU A 7 -1.58 -17.69 30.94
C LEU A 7 -2.07 -19.03 30.39
N ARG A 8 -1.52 -20.16 30.85
CA ARG A 8 -1.92 -21.50 30.36
C ARG A 8 -3.40 -21.81 30.57
N HIS A 9 -4.01 -21.21 31.58
CA HIS A 9 -5.41 -21.35 31.94
C HIS A 9 -6.40 -20.56 31.04
N ILE A 10 -5.93 -19.61 30.23
CA ILE A 10 -6.78 -18.79 29.36
C ILE A 10 -6.96 -19.50 28.03
N ILE A 11 -8.11 -20.12 27.77
CA ILE A 11 -8.26 -21.03 26.61
C ILE A 11 -8.02 -20.32 25.27
N SER A 12 -8.51 -19.08 25.10
CA SER A 12 -8.40 -18.33 23.84
C SER A 12 -6.97 -17.85 23.57
N PRO A 13 -6.33 -18.29 22.47
CA PRO A 13 -5.01 -17.79 22.06
C PRO A 13 -5.00 -16.28 21.86
N SER A 14 -6.03 -15.72 21.25
CA SER A 14 -6.12 -14.28 21.00
C SER A 14 -6.21 -13.46 22.29
N LEU A 15 -6.84 -14.01 23.33
CA LEU A 15 -6.89 -13.35 24.63
C LEU A 15 -5.55 -13.44 25.37
N ARG A 16 -4.83 -14.56 25.23
CA ARG A 16 -3.45 -14.68 25.75
C ARG A 16 -2.53 -13.65 25.10
N ASP A 17 -2.52 -13.59 23.76
CA ASP A 17 -1.70 -12.63 23.01
C ASP A 17 -1.99 -11.19 23.41
N LEU A 18 -3.28 -10.86 23.63
CA LEU A 18 -3.69 -9.51 24.03
C LEU A 18 -3.24 -9.18 25.46
N ILE A 19 -3.28 -10.15 26.38
CA ILE A 19 -2.78 -9.97 27.75
C ILE A 19 -1.26 -9.85 27.78
N GLU A 20 -0.55 -10.64 26.96
CA GLU A 20 0.90 -10.52 26.81
C GLU A 20 1.28 -9.15 26.25
N LEU A 21 0.60 -8.71 25.19
CA LEU A 21 0.79 -7.40 24.56
C LEU A 21 0.44 -6.25 25.51
N ALA A 22 -0.58 -6.39 26.35
CA ALA A 22 -0.94 -5.37 27.35
C ALA A 22 0.08 -5.27 28.50
N ASN A 23 0.93 -6.29 28.67
CA ASN A 23 1.93 -6.35 29.72
C ASN A 23 3.37 -6.12 29.23
N THR A 24 3.60 -5.87 27.94
CA THR A 24 4.89 -5.41 27.44
C THR A 24 5.20 -3.99 27.92
N HIS A 25 6.49 -3.70 28.10
CA HIS A 25 6.96 -2.40 28.55
C HIS A 25 6.62 -1.26 27.57
N ASP A 26 6.41 -1.59 26.30
CA ASP A 26 6.14 -0.64 25.22
C ASP A 26 4.69 -0.66 24.72
N PHE A 27 3.73 -0.99 25.60
CA PHE A 27 2.31 -1.01 25.24
C PHE A 27 1.79 0.35 24.74
N ASP A 28 2.36 1.46 25.21
CA ASP A 28 2.04 2.80 24.70
C ASP A 28 2.41 2.95 23.22
N ARG A 29 3.53 2.37 22.79
CA ARG A 29 3.96 2.36 21.39
C ARG A 29 3.01 1.54 20.52
N VAL A 30 2.54 0.40 21.02
CA VAL A 30 1.50 -0.41 20.35
C VAL A 30 0.21 0.40 20.20
N THR A 31 -0.20 1.07 21.28
CA THR A 31 -1.41 1.91 21.29
C THR A 31 -1.29 3.06 20.29
N GLU A 32 -0.13 3.68 20.19
CA GLU A 32 0.18 4.72 19.20
C GLU A 32 0.03 4.17 17.76
N GLN A 33 0.64 3.02 17.45
CA GLN A 33 0.49 2.40 16.13
C GLN A 33 -0.98 2.15 15.79
N VAL A 34 -1.75 1.60 16.73
CA VAL A 34 -3.18 1.32 16.52
C VAL A 34 -3.98 2.61 16.31
N ARG A 35 -3.68 3.69 17.05
CA ARG A 35 -4.31 5.00 16.85
C ARG A 35 -3.99 5.58 15.45
N ASN A 36 -2.76 5.42 14.98
CA ASN A 36 -2.32 5.87 13.64
C ASN A 36 -2.98 5.09 12.49
N LEU A 37 -3.67 3.98 12.77
CA LEU A 37 -4.46 3.27 11.77
C LEU A 37 -5.81 3.94 11.47
N HIS A 38 -6.25 4.90 12.30
CA HIS A 38 -7.49 5.66 12.10
C HIS A 38 -8.73 4.79 11.80
N GLY A 39 -8.80 3.59 12.39
CA GLY A 39 -9.90 2.64 12.20
C GLY A 39 -9.80 1.76 10.94
N CYS A 40 -8.63 1.67 10.31
CA CYS A 40 -8.38 0.75 9.20
C CYS A 40 -8.72 -0.70 9.57
N THR A 41 -9.57 -1.35 8.78
CA THR A 41 -10.07 -2.71 9.06
C THR A 41 -9.12 -3.82 8.66
N SER A 42 -8.16 -3.55 7.76
CA SER A 42 -7.18 -4.55 7.31
C SER A 42 -5.81 -3.89 7.11
N PRO A 43 -5.10 -3.53 8.20
CA PRO A 43 -3.80 -2.86 8.13
C PRO A 43 -2.75 -3.66 7.37
N VAL A 44 -1.82 -2.95 6.72
CA VAL A 44 -0.65 -3.57 6.09
C VAL A 44 0.45 -3.71 7.14
N ASN A 45 1.03 -4.91 7.20
CA ASN A 45 2.14 -5.24 8.09
C ASN A 45 3.46 -5.03 7.33
N LEU A 46 4.21 -4.01 7.70
CA LEU A 46 5.51 -3.71 7.09
C LEU A 46 6.64 -4.33 7.92
N HIS A 47 7.54 -5.00 7.22
CA HIS A 47 8.78 -5.54 7.76
C HIS A 47 9.95 -4.95 6.97
N GLY A 48 10.96 -4.44 7.67
CA GLY A 48 12.14 -3.87 7.05
C GLY A 48 12.74 -2.74 7.88
N TRP A 49 13.57 -1.94 7.22
CA TRP A 49 14.30 -0.85 7.83
C TRP A 49 14.45 0.32 6.86
N THR A 50 14.70 1.51 7.41
CA THR A 50 15.07 2.69 6.63
C THR A 50 16.22 3.42 7.33
N VAL A 51 17.10 3.99 6.52
CA VAL A 51 18.16 4.90 6.96
C VAL A 51 18.04 6.14 6.08
N SER A 52 17.83 7.29 6.71
CA SER A 52 17.86 8.60 6.06
C SER A 52 19.22 9.23 6.31
N THR A 53 19.89 9.61 5.22
CA THR A 53 21.18 10.29 5.26
C THR A 53 21.06 11.73 4.78
N ASP A 54 21.90 12.61 5.32
CA ASP A 54 22.06 13.96 4.81
C ASP A 54 22.71 13.88 3.42
N PRO A 55 22.11 14.50 2.38
CA PRO A 55 22.63 14.38 1.01
C PRO A 55 23.99 15.07 0.84
N THR A 56 24.30 16.08 1.65
CA THR A 56 25.53 16.88 1.61
C THR A 56 26.64 16.24 2.44
N THR A 57 26.38 15.94 3.71
CA THR A 57 27.41 15.40 4.63
C THR A 57 27.54 13.88 4.57
N LYS A 58 26.55 13.19 3.98
CA LYS A 58 26.42 11.72 3.97
C LYS A 58 26.25 11.09 5.35
N GLU A 59 26.06 11.88 6.39
CA GLU A 59 25.82 11.37 7.74
C GLU A 59 24.42 10.80 7.89
N VAL A 60 24.27 9.81 8.77
CA VAL A 60 22.96 9.23 9.09
C VAL A 60 22.20 10.18 10.00
N VAL A 61 21.08 10.70 9.52
CA VAL A 61 20.19 11.60 10.26
C VAL A 61 19.11 10.81 11.00
N ARG A 62 18.67 9.69 10.43
CA ARG A 62 17.64 8.83 11.04
C ARG A 62 17.82 7.39 10.64
N SER A 63 17.67 6.48 11.60
CA SER A 63 17.52 5.05 11.35
C SER A 63 16.21 4.55 11.95
N TYR A 64 15.63 3.53 11.34
CA TYR A 64 14.42 2.89 11.81
C TYR A 64 14.43 1.42 11.37
N ARG A 65 14.03 0.51 12.26
CA ARG A 65 13.84 -0.91 11.96
C ARG A 65 12.52 -1.37 12.55
N SER A 66 11.74 -2.12 11.78
CA SER A 66 10.46 -2.67 12.25
C SER A 66 10.65 -3.74 13.33
N GLU A 67 11.82 -4.37 13.39
CA GLU A 67 12.18 -5.36 14.41
C GLU A 67 12.25 -4.75 15.82
N ASP A 68 12.52 -3.45 15.91
CA ASP A 68 12.55 -2.70 17.16
C ASP A 68 11.14 -2.30 17.64
N GLU A 69 10.10 -2.53 16.82
CA GLU A 69 8.72 -2.29 17.25
C GLU A 69 8.24 -3.42 18.18
N PRO A 70 7.34 -3.14 19.14
CA PRO A 70 6.91 -4.16 20.12
C PRO A 70 6.22 -5.37 19.50
N SER A 71 5.71 -5.22 18.28
CA SER A 71 5.07 -6.30 17.52
C SER A 71 5.97 -6.91 16.43
N GLY A 72 7.22 -6.47 16.34
CA GLY A 72 8.20 -6.86 15.30
C GLY A 72 7.84 -6.39 13.89
N ARG A 73 6.86 -5.49 13.79
CA ARG A 73 6.29 -4.97 12.54
C ARG A 73 5.79 -3.55 12.72
N LEU A 74 5.75 -2.82 11.62
CA LEU A 74 5.08 -1.52 11.53
C LEU A 74 3.71 -1.68 10.89
N LEU A 75 2.67 -1.25 11.59
CA LEU A 75 1.32 -1.21 11.03
C LEU A 75 1.08 0.11 10.29
N THR A 76 0.57 0.02 9.06
CA THR A 76 0.09 1.19 8.31
C THR A 76 -1.31 0.95 7.74
N THR A 77 -2.01 2.04 7.45
CA THR A 77 -3.34 1.99 6.84
C THR A 77 -3.29 1.31 5.47
N CYS A 78 -4.38 0.62 5.09
CA CYS A 78 -4.40 -0.14 3.84
C CYS A 78 -4.58 0.71 2.58
N GLY A 79 -4.95 1.99 2.73
CA GLY A 79 -5.21 2.90 1.61
C GLY A 79 -6.34 2.45 0.67
N ASN A 80 -7.16 1.47 1.05
CA ASN A 80 -8.17 0.94 0.15
C ASN A 80 -9.32 1.94 -0.02
N ARG A 81 -9.48 2.39 -1.26
CA ARG A 81 -10.52 3.35 -1.69
C ARG A 81 -11.94 2.78 -1.72
N ARG A 82 -12.13 1.46 -1.62
CA ARG A 82 -13.45 0.82 -1.67
C ARG A 82 -14.06 0.72 -0.28
N ALA A 83 -15.20 1.38 -0.06
CA ALA A 83 -15.93 1.32 1.21
C ALA A 83 -16.29 -0.12 1.64
N SER A 84 -16.57 -1.01 0.69
CA SER A 84 -16.84 -2.42 0.95
C SER A 84 -15.63 -3.23 1.46
N ARG A 85 -14.41 -2.70 1.32
CA ARG A 85 -13.17 -3.34 1.80
C ARG A 85 -12.63 -2.68 3.07
N CYS A 86 -12.67 -1.34 3.13
CA CYS A 86 -12.26 -0.59 4.31
C CYS A 86 -13.05 0.74 4.38
N PRO A 87 -14.10 0.83 5.21
CA PRO A 87 -14.88 2.06 5.35
C PRO A 87 -14.06 3.27 5.82
N ALA A 88 -13.12 3.06 6.73
CA ALA A 88 -12.29 4.14 7.29
C ALA A 88 -11.38 4.78 6.22
N CYS A 89 -10.54 3.99 5.54
CA CYS A 89 -9.63 4.49 4.51
C CYS A 89 -10.39 5.08 3.32
N SER A 90 -11.53 4.49 2.94
CA SER A 90 -12.38 5.01 1.88
C SER A 90 -12.94 6.41 2.19
N ARG A 91 -13.33 6.68 3.44
CA ARG A 91 -13.82 8.00 3.86
C ARG A 91 -12.73 9.06 3.79
N VAL A 92 -11.52 8.75 4.26
CA VAL A 92 -10.37 9.67 4.17
C VAL A 92 -10.08 10.00 2.71
N TYR A 93 -9.98 8.97 1.85
CA TYR A 93 -9.78 9.16 0.41
C TYR A 93 -10.86 10.03 -0.25
N ALA A 94 -12.13 9.83 0.13
CA ALA A 94 -13.25 10.62 -0.39
C ALA A 94 -13.15 12.09 0.05
N ALA A 95 -12.77 12.36 1.31
CA ALA A 95 -12.58 13.71 1.81
C ALA A 95 -11.42 14.43 1.10
N ASP A 96 -10.30 13.75 0.91
CA ASP A 96 -9.15 14.29 0.18
C ASP A 96 -9.52 14.62 -1.27
N THR A 97 -10.19 13.69 -1.95
CA THR A 97 -10.67 13.86 -3.32
C THR A 97 -11.66 15.03 -3.43
N TYR A 98 -12.59 15.15 -2.48
CA TYR A 98 -13.51 16.28 -2.41
C TYR A 98 -12.76 17.60 -2.32
N HIS A 99 -11.76 17.70 -1.46
CA HIS A 99 -10.98 18.92 -1.31
C HIS A 99 -10.18 19.27 -2.56
N LEU A 100 -9.62 18.27 -3.25
CA LEU A 100 -8.92 18.47 -4.52
C LEU A 100 -9.88 19.00 -5.60
N ILE A 101 -11.03 18.35 -5.76
CA ILE A 101 -12.05 18.76 -6.75
C ILE A 101 -12.57 20.16 -6.40
N LYS A 102 -12.91 20.43 -5.14
CA LYS A 102 -13.40 21.74 -4.68
C LYS A 102 -12.39 22.84 -4.99
N ALA A 103 -11.12 22.64 -4.65
CA ALA A 103 -10.07 23.62 -4.93
C ALA A 103 -9.91 23.85 -6.44
N GLY A 104 -9.96 22.78 -7.24
CA GLY A 104 -9.88 22.86 -8.70
C GLY A 104 -11.12 23.48 -9.39
N LEU A 105 -12.26 23.56 -8.71
CA LEU A 105 -13.47 24.19 -9.26
C LEU A 105 -13.68 25.62 -8.75
N SER A 106 -13.21 25.90 -7.54
CA SER A 106 -13.54 27.11 -6.81
C SER A 106 -12.35 27.90 -6.26
N GLY A 107 -11.11 27.45 -6.41
CA GLY A 107 -9.98 28.07 -5.71
C GLY A 107 -9.88 27.63 -4.24
N GLY A 108 -8.87 28.14 -3.54
CA GLY A 108 -8.48 27.73 -2.19
C GLY A 108 -7.36 26.68 -2.18
N LYS A 109 -6.80 26.37 -1.00
CA LYS A 109 -5.63 25.45 -0.85
C LYS A 109 -4.51 25.76 -1.87
N ASN A 110 -4.09 27.03 -1.95
CA ASN A 110 -3.09 27.55 -2.89
C ASN A 110 -3.51 27.59 -4.37
N VAL A 111 -4.78 27.32 -4.70
CA VAL A 111 -5.36 27.52 -6.04
C VAL A 111 -6.04 28.89 -6.10
N ALA A 112 -5.79 29.66 -7.17
CA ALA A 112 -6.39 30.98 -7.35
C ALA A 112 -7.92 30.91 -7.58
N GLU A 113 -8.66 31.87 -7.02
CA GLU A 113 -10.12 31.96 -7.20
C GLU A 113 -10.55 32.20 -8.65
N THR A 114 -9.65 32.73 -9.50
CA THR A 114 -9.88 32.92 -10.94
C THR A 114 -10.18 31.62 -11.68
N VAL A 115 -9.85 30.46 -11.11
CA VAL A 115 -10.21 29.15 -11.66
C VAL A 115 -11.73 29.00 -11.85
N ARG A 116 -12.55 29.67 -11.03
CA ARG A 116 -14.03 29.69 -11.18
C ARG A 116 -14.52 30.19 -12.53
N ALA A 117 -13.77 31.06 -13.20
CA ALA A 117 -14.13 31.65 -14.48
C ALA A 117 -13.82 30.75 -15.69
N HIS A 118 -13.02 29.69 -15.51
CA HIS A 118 -12.62 28.82 -16.61
C HIS A 118 -13.73 27.83 -16.98
N PRO A 119 -13.86 27.44 -18.26
CA PRO A 119 -14.72 26.33 -18.68
C PRO A 119 -14.35 25.03 -17.95
N ARG A 120 -15.37 24.25 -17.56
CA ARG A 120 -15.22 22.98 -16.83
C ARG A 120 -15.73 21.83 -17.67
N ALA A 121 -14.94 20.78 -17.78
CA ALA A 121 -15.31 19.55 -18.48
C ALA A 121 -15.03 18.33 -17.59
N PHE A 122 -15.98 17.40 -17.53
CA PHE A 122 -15.76 16.08 -16.94
C PHE A 122 -15.46 15.10 -18.07
N VAL A 123 -14.17 14.91 -18.35
CA VAL A 123 -13.70 14.12 -19.50
C VAL A 123 -13.28 12.74 -19.05
N THR A 124 -13.83 11.71 -19.69
CA THR A 124 -13.33 10.34 -19.58
C THR A 124 -12.24 10.14 -20.63
N LEU A 125 -11.01 9.96 -20.17
CA LEU A 125 -9.89 9.61 -21.04
C LEU A 125 -9.63 8.11 -20.93
N THR A 126 -9.72 7.40 -22.06
CA THR A 126 -9.22 6.03 -22.14
C THR A 126 -7.71 6.10 -22.22
N ALA A 127 -7.01 5.52 -21.25
CA ALA A 127 -5.56 5.42 -21.32
C ALA A 127 -5.17 4.71 -22.63
N PRO A 128 -4.05 5.09 -23.27
CA PRO A 128 -3.50 4.29 -24.36
C PRO A 128 -3.28 2.87 -23.85
N SER A 129 -3.56 1.86 -24.68
CA SER A 129 -3.34 0.48 -24.27
C SER A 129 -1.85 0.26 -24.02
N PHE A 130 -1.50 -0.52 -23.00
CA PHE A 130 -0.11 -0.93 -22.75
C PHE A 130 0.40 -1.96 -23.77
N GLY A 131 -0.36 -2.23 -24.84
CA GLY A 131 -0.17 -3.40 -25.70
C GLY A 131 -0.56 -4.71 -25.00
N PRO A 132 -0.26 -5.87 -25.61
CA PRO A 132 -0.46 -7.18 -25.00
C PRO A 132 0.30 -7.32 -23.68
N VAL A 133 -0.42 -7.70 -22.61
CA VAL A 133 0.17 -7.98 -21.29
C VAL A 133 0.27 -9.49 -21.10
N HIS A 134 1.48 -10.01 -20.96
CA HIS A 134 1.73 -11.44 -20.74
C HIS A 134 1.96 -11.73 -19.26
N ASN A 135 1.36 -12.80 -18.74
CA ASN A 135 1.62 -13.29 -17.40
C ASN A 135 2.24 -14.70 -17.44
N ARG A 136 2.83 -15.14 -16.33
CA ARG A 136 3.31 -16.51 -16.14
C ARG A 136 2.45 -17.16 -15.06
N PRO A 137 1.21 -17.59 -15.38
CA PRO A 137 0.37 -18.26 -14.41
C PRO A 137 1.04 -19.57 -14.02
N THR A 138 0.97 -19.93 -12.75
CA THR A 138 1.42 -21.24 -12.25
C THR A 138 0.24 -22.03 -11.71
N THR A 139 0.34 -23.35 -11.70
CA THR A 139 -0.54 -24.19 -10.88
C THR A 139 -0.19 -24.03 -9.39
N ASP A 140 -1.05 -24.54 -8.51
CA ASP A 140 -0.78 -24.58 -7.07
C ASP A 140 0.49 -25.38 -6.73
N ALA A 141 0.86 -26.34 -7.59
CA ALA A 141 2.11 -27.11 -7.52
C ALA A 141 3.32 -26.40 -8.17
N GLY A 142 3.18 -25.12 -8.55
CA GLY A 142 4.27 -24.30 -9.11
C GLY A 142 4.60 -24.57 -10.59
N LYS A 143 3.82 -25.39 -11.31
CA LYS A 143 4.08 -25.69 -12.72
C LYS A 143 3.61 -24.53 -13.61
N PRO A 144 4.40 -24.04 -14.58
CA PRO A 144 3.97 -23.01 -15.51
C PRO A 144 2.74 -23.44 -16.30
N ARG A 145 1.77 -22.53 -16.44
CA ARG A 145 0.59 -22.68 -17.30
C ARG A 145 0.70 -21.76 -18.51
N PRO A 146 0.04 -22.10 -19.64
CA PRO A 146 -0.06 -21.20 -20.77
C PRO A 146 -0.69 -19.87 -20.35
N CYS A 147 -0.10 -18.76 -20.81
CA CYS A 147 -0.70 -17.43 -20.74
C CYS A 147 -1.96 -17.40 -21.60
N ALA A 148 -2.79 -16.36 -21.43
CA ALA A 148 -3.97 -16.12 -22.27
C ALA A 148 -3.64 -16.01 -23.78
N CYS A 149 -2.38 -15.76 -24.15
CA CYS A 149 -1.90 -15.78 -25.53
C CYS A 149 -1.59 -17.20 -26.07
N GLY A 150 -1.77 -18.25 -25.26
CA GLY A 150 -1.50 -19.64 -25.62
C GLY A 150 -0.04 -20.11 -25.44
N GLN A 151 0.89 -19.21 -25.11
CA GLN A 151 2.31 -19.53 -24.92
C GLN A 151 2.68 -19.68 -23.44
N THR A 152 3.66 -20.53 -23.15
CA THR A 152 4.27 -20.63 -21.80
C THR A 152 5.54 -19.77 -21.76
N HIS A 153 5.56 -18.76 -20.88
CA HIS A 153 6.68 -17.81 -20.80
C HIS A 153 7.73 -18.24 -19.77
N ALA A 154 9.01 -18.06 -20.12
CA ALA A 154 10.15 -18.19 -19.21
C ALA A 154 10.21 -17.04 -18.20
N GLU A 155 11.02 -17.18 -17.15
CA GLU A 155 11.13 -16.22 -16.04
C GLU A 155 11.57 -14.82 -16.48
N ASP A 156 12.52 -14.78 -17.41
CA ASP A 156 13.16 -13.55 -17.94
C ASP A 156 12.58 -13.13 -19.30
N ALA A 157 11.36 -13.58 -19.64
CA ALA A 157 10.76 -13.24 -20.91
C ALA A 157 10.58 -11.70 -21.04
N PRO A 158 11.01 -11.08 -22.15
CA PRO A 158 11.10 -9.62 -22.30
C PRO A 158 9.75 -8.88 -22.22
N ASN A 159 8.62 -9.59 -22.33
CA ASN A 159 7.27 -9.02 -22.33
C ASN A 159 6.50 -9.26 -21.02
N ARG A 160 7.19 -9.56 -19.92
CA ARG A 160 6.55 -9.55 -18.59
C ARG A 160 6.29 -8.08 -18.20
N PRO A 161 5.10 -7.73 -17.68
CA PRO A 161 4.87 -6.41 -17.14
C PRO A 161 5.83 -6.18 -15.96
N ASN A 162 6.88 -5.42 -16.22
CA ASN A 162 7.72 -4.81 -15.20
C ASN A 162 7.24 -3.35 -15.07
N PRO A 163 6.94 -2.85 -13.85
CA PRO A 163 6.49 -1.47 -13.63
C PRO A 163 7.43 -0.38 -14.20
N SER A 164 8.66 -0.71 -14.63
CA SER A 164 9.64 0.24 -15.16
C SER A 164 9.93 0.17 -16.67
N ARG A 165 9.28 -0.71 -17.46
CA ARG A 165 9.53 -0.78 -18.93
C ARG A 165 8.23 -1.04 -19.73
N PRO A 166 7.76 -0.10 -20.57
CA PRO A 166 6.75 -0.42 -21.57
C PRO A 166 7.34 -1.33 -22.66
N CYS A 167 6.55 -2.32 -23.13
CA CYS A 167 6.96 -3.22 -24.20
C CYS A 167 7.26 -2.46 -25.50
N PRO A 168 8.34 -2.79 -26.24
CA PRO A 168 8.48 -2.35 -27.61
C PRO A 168 7.37 -2.99 -28.44
N SER A 169 6.54 -2.17 -29.08
CA SER A 169 5.52 -2.62 -30.01
C SER A 169 6.21 -3.28 -31.22
N SER A 170 6.18 -4.61 -31.33
CA SER A 170 6.43 -5.26 -32.61
C SER A 170 5.19 -5.03 -33.47
N SER A 171 5.21 -3.93 -34.22
CA SER A 171 4.29 -3.68 -35.32
C SER A 171 4.46 -4.79 -36.36
N THR A 172 3.53 -5.73 -36.39
CA THR A 172 3.25 -6.52 -37.59
C THR A 172 1.77 -6.40 -37.88
N TYR A 173 1.43 -5.30 -38.57
CA TYR A 173 0.20 -5.17 -39.31
C TYR A 173 0.31 -6.06 -40.56
N GLY A 174 -0.63 -6.99 -40.72
CA GLY A 174 -1.12 -7.51 -41.99
C GLY A 174 -0.15 -8.21 -42.95
N ARG A 175 -0.35 -9.52 -43.11
CA ARG A 175 -0.99 -10.04 -44.32
C ARG A 175 -1.75 -11.32 -44.01
#